data_AF-A0A6G0W5C0-F1
#
_entry.id   AF-A0A6G0W5C0-F1
#
_cell.length_a   1.000
_cell.length_b   1.000
_cell.length_c   1.000
_cell.angle_alpha   90.00
_cell.angle_beta   90.00
_cell.angle_gamma   90.00
#
_symmetry.space_group_name_H-M   'P 1'
#
loop_
_entity.id
_entity.type
_entity.pdbx_description
1 polymer ?
#
loop_
_entity_poly.entity_id
_entity_poly.type
_entity_poly.pdbx_seq_one_letter_code
_entity_poly.pdbx_strand_id
1 'polypeptide(L)'
;MFLSAVARPRFIDDTGAWWDVKIGTWPFVEIFEAKCDSVNRLAGTPETKPITVAREVYRSFLLDKVLPAIVEKWAKQHAKIILQHDNVKPHMRSSDPALRESFRQYLVLGWCFDLRPQPPNSTDFNVLDLGFFAAIQSLQHRQSARSIDELVVNVINAFETYPFEKLNNAFITLLWCMIEAIKCNGDNTYKIPHMSKEKLSRLGMLPKKVPCDEELFRVVLTCLDAHDQEEMTKILQAEVE
;
A
#
# COMPACT_ATOMS: atom_id res chain seq x y z
N MET A 1 9.07 7.71 -10.08
CA MET A 1 8.09 7.32 -9.04
C MET A 1 7.52 5.96 -9.40
N PHE A 2 7.13 5.14 -8.43
CA PHE A 2 6.61 3.79 -8.67
C PHE A 2 5.28 3.62 -7.94
N LEU A 3 4.35 2.88 -8.55
CA LEU A 3 3.24 2.27 -7.83
C LEU A 3 3.69 0.89 -7.36
N SER A 4 3.61 0.61 -6.06
CA SER A 4 3.91 -0.72 -5.53
C SER A 4 2.71 -1.27 -4.79
N ALA A 5 2.45 -2.57 -4.97
CA ALA A 5 1.41 -3.30 -4.27
C ALA A 5 2.05 -4.47 -3.52
N VAL A 6 1.78 -4.53 -2.22
CA VAL A 6 2.26 -5.59 -1.32
C VAL A 6 1.11 -6.06 -0.44
N ALA A 7 1.09 -7.34 -0.12
CA ALA A 7 0.19 -7.92 0.87
C ALA A 7 0.99 -8.34 2.13
N ARG A 8 0.30 -8.76 3.19
CA ARG A 8 0.97 -9.27 4.38
C ARG A 8 1.40 -10.73 4.20
N PRO A 9 2.68 -11.09 4.43
CA PRO A 9 3.20 -12.45 4.29
C PRO A 9 2.37 -13.46 5.07
N ARG A 10 2.04 -14.59 4.45
CA ARG A 10 1.24 -15.66 5.04
C ARG A 10 1.82 -17.01 4.67
N PHE A 11 1.85 -17.90 5.65
CA PHE A 11 2.12 -19.31 5.41
C PHE A 11 0.86 -19.96 4.81
N ILE A 12 1.02 -20.65 3.69
CA ILE A 12 -0.06 -21.40 3.04
C ILE A 12 0.12 -22.86 3.41
N ASP A 13 -0.78 -23.39 4.25
CA ASP A 13 -0.69 -24.76 4.73
C ASP A 13 -0.76 -25.77 3.58
N ASP A 14 -1.58 -25.50 2.55
CA ASP A 14 -1.78 -26.37 1.39
C ASP A 14 -0.49 -26.58 0.55
N THR A 15 0.36 -25.56 0.46
CA THR A 15 1.62 -25.63 -0.32
C THR A 15 2.84 -25.84 0.55
N GLY A 16 2.70 -25.77 1.88
CA GLY A 16 3.80 -25.82 2.84
C GLY A 16 4.80 -24.67 2.69
N ALA A 17 4.43 -23.59 1.99
CA ALA A 17 5.32 -22.50 1.63
C ALA A 17 4.81 -21.15 2.11
N TRP A 18 5.74 -20.22 2.33
CA TRP A 18 5.41 -18.82 2.55
C TRP A 18 5.06 -18.16 1.23
N TRP A 19 3.91 -17.48 1.21
CA TRP A 19 3.58 -16.56 0.14
C TRP A 19 4.41 -15.28 0.33
N ASP A 20 5.18 -14.92 -0.69
CA ASP A 20 6.15 -13.81 -0.67
C ASP A 20 5.51 -12.42 -0.79
N VAL A 21 4.21 -12.37 -1.10
CA VAL A 21 3.25 -11.24 -1.03
C VAL A 21 3.57 -9.99 -1.83
N LYS A 22 4.59 -10.07 -2.67
CA LYS A 22 4.99 -9.03 -3.60
C LYS A 22 4.10 -9.10 -4.84
N ILE A 23 3.03 -8.31 -4.84
CA ILE A 23 2.08 -8.29 -5.97
C ILE A 23 2.74 -7.67 -7.20
N GLY A 24 3.35 -6.48 -7.04
CA GLY A 24 4.11 -5.88 -8.13
C GLY A 24 4.62 -4.48 -7.81
N THR A 25 5.53 -4.01 -8.65
CA THR A 25 5.99 -2.63 -8.67
C THR A 25 6.03 -2.14 -10.12
N TRP A 26 5.48 -0.96 -10.38
CA TRP A 26 5.32 -0.42 -11.71
C TRP A 26 5.84 1.02 -11.77
N PRO A 27 6.85 1.32 -12.61
CA PRO A 27 7.35 2.67 -12.76
C PRO A 27 6.33 3.56 -13.50
N PHE A 28 6.18 4.79 -13.04
CA PHE A 28 5.48 5.83 -13.80
C PHE A 28 6.42 6.43 -14.83
N VAL A 29 6.61 5.70 -15.94
CA VAL A 29 7.44 6.10 -17.07
C VAL A 29 6.75 5.81 -18.40
N GLU A 30 7.15 6.54 -19.43
CA GLU A 30 6.71 6.33 -20.81
C GLU A 30 7.93 6.46 -21.74
N ILE A 31 7.92 5.70 -22.84
CA ILE A 31 9.01 5.71 -23.82
C ILE A 31 8.68 6.75 -24.89
N PHE A 32 9.56 7.72 -25.06
CA PHE A 32 9.48 8.75 -26.10
C PHE A 32 10.63 8.61 -27.07
N GLU A 33 10.44 9.00 -28.33
CA GLU A 33 11.56 9.16 -29.24
C GLU A 33 12.30 10.47 -28.97
N ALA A 34 13.64 10.40 -28.92
CA ALA A 34 14.48 11.57 -28.78
C ALA A 34 14.24 12.53 -29.96
N LYS A 35 13.87 13.78 -29.69
CA LYS A 35 13.55 14.77 -30.73
C LYS A 35 14.77 15.42 -31.38
N CYS A 36 15.90 15.40 -30.69
CA CYS A 36 17.13 16.07 -31.11
C CYS A 36 18.32 15.15 -30.89
N ASP A 37 19.35 15.31 -31.72
CA ASP A 37 20.64 14.71 -31.49
C ASP A 37 21.32 15.33 -30.26
N SER A 38 22.06 14.50 -29.53
CA SER A 38 22.93 14.89 -28.42
C SER A 38 24.22 14.08 -28.50
N VAL A 39 25.26 14.53 -27.77
CA VAL A 39 26.57 13.84 -27.72
C VAL A 39 26.44 12.35 -27.34
N ASN A 40 25.41 12.00 -26.57
CA ASN A 40 25.21 10.64 -26.06
C ASN A 40 24.03 9.90 -26.70
N ARG A 41 23.29 10.51 -27.65
CA ARG A 41 22.07 9.91 -28.21
C ARG A 41 21.62 10.60 -29.51
N LEU A 42 21.33 9.82 -30.55
CA LEU A 42 20.75 10.29 -31.81
C LEU A 42 19.23 10.54 -31.68
N ALA A 43 18.71 11.48 -32.46
CA ALA A 43 17.28 11.67 -32.66
C ALA A 43 16.63 10.37 -33.16
N GLY A 44 15.42 10.09 -32.68
CA GLY A 44 14.70 8.84 -32.92
C GLY A 44 15.04 7.71 -31.94
N THR A 45 16.07 7.85 -31.09
CA THR A 45 16.37 6.82 -30.08
C THR A 45 15.29 6.78 -29.00
N PRO A 46 14.76 5.59 -28.61
CA PRO A 46 13.84 5.46 -27.49
C PRO A 46 14.44 5.98 -26.19
N GLU A 47 13.70 6.83 -25.49
CA GLU A 47 14.07 7.48 -24.25
C GLU A 47 12.94 7.35 -23.24
N THR A 48 13.22 6.66 -22.14
CA THR A 48 12.30 6.54 -21.01
C THR A 48 12.24 7.86 -20.23
N LYS A 49 11.04 8.43 -20.07
CA LYS A 49 10.81 9.65 -19.30
C LYS A 49 9.81 9.41 -18.18
N PRO A 50 9.99 10.05 -17.00
CA PRO A 50 9.00 10.01 -15.95
C PRO A 50 7.74 10.75 -16.39
N ILE A 51 6.57 10.21 -16.04
CA ILE A 51 5.29 10.86 -16.27
C ILE A 51 4.72 11.41 -14.96
N THR A 52 4.01 12.54 -15.07
CA THR A 52 3.26 13.11 -13.93
C THR A 52 2.07 12.22 -13.63
N VAL A 53 1.91 11.85 -12.35
CA VAL A 53 0.80 11.01 -11.92
C VAL A 53 -0.45 11.84 -11.73
N ALA A 54 -1.20 11.98 -12.82
CA ALA A 54 -2.58 12.45 -12.80
C ALA A 54 -3.53 11.32 -12.37
N ARG A 55 -4.75 11.68 -12.00
CA ARG A 55 -5.77 10.72 -11.56
C ARG A 55 -6.05 9.62 -12.59
N GLU A 56 -6.07 9.97 -13.88
CA GLU A 56 -6.32 9.01 -14.96
C GLU A 56 -5.17 8.00 -15.13
N VAL A 57 -3.92 8.46 -15.00
CA VAL A 57 -2.74 7.60 -15.02
C VAL A 57 -2.75 6.66 -13.81
N TYR A 58 -3.08 7.18 -12.62
CA TYR A 58 -3.18 6.34 -11.43
C TYR A 58 -4.30 5.29 -11.57
N ARG A 59 -5.45 5.69 -12.11
CA ARG A 59 -6.58 4.81 -12.39
C ARG A 59 -6.19 3.68 -13.35
N SER A 60 -5.56 3.98 -14.49
CA SER A 60 -5.16 2.94 -15.44
C SER A 60 -4.16 1.97 -14.82
N PHE A 61 -3.22 2.46 -14.00
CA PHE A 61 -2.31 1.56 -13.28
C PHE A 61 -3.06 0.63 -12.30
N LEU A 62 -4.06 1.13 -11.57
CA LEU A 62 -4.87 0.26 -10.70
C LEU A 62 -5.63 -0.80 -11.52
N LEU A 63 -6.30 -0.39 -12.60
CA LEU A 63 -7.17 -1.25 -13.39
C LEU A 63 -6.39 -2.27 -14.24
N ASP A 64 -5.33 -1.81 -14.91
CA ASP A 64 -4.64 -2.57 -15.95
C ASP A 64 -3.41 -3.30 -15.40
N LYS A 65 -2.91 -2.92 -14.21
CA LYS A 65 -1.71 -3.52 -13.60
C LYS A 65 -2.01 -4.16 -12.26
N VAL A 66 -2.54 -3.40 -11.29
CA VAL A 66 -2.70 -3.88 -9.92
C VAL A 66 -3.75 -4.99 -9.82
N LEU A 67 -4.96 -4.77 -10.33
CA LEU A 67 -6.03 -5.77 -10.22
C LEU A 67 -5.68 -7.11 -10.91
N PRO A 68 -5.18 -7.12 -12.16
CA PRO A 68 -4.75 -8.36 -12.79
C PRO A 68 -3.64 -9.08 -12.02
N ALA A 69 -2.64 -8.34 -11.54
CA ALA A 69 -1.54 -8.93 -10.77
C ALA A 69 -2.01 -9.53 -9.43
N ILE A 70 -3.04 -8.95 -8.81
CA ILE A 70 -3.68 -9.56 -7.64
C ILE A 70 -4.34 -10.87 -8.04
N VAL A 71 -5.17 -10.88 -9.08
CA VAL A 71 -5.87 -12.09 -9.53
C VAL A 71 -4.88 -13.23 -9.86
N GLU A 72 -3.74 -12.89 -10.47
CA GLU A 72 -2.69 -13.85 -10.81
C GLU A 72 -1.97 -14.41 -9.58
N LYS A 73 -1.62 -13.56 -8.61
CA LYS A 73 -0.71 -13.93 -7.51
C LYS A 73 -1.42 -14.27 -6.21
N TRP A 74 -2.69 -13.94 -6.06
CA TRP A 74 -3.37 -14.05 -4.77
C TRP A 74 -3.77 -15.49 -4.45
N ALA A 75 -3.35 -15.97 -3.28
CA ALA A 75 -3.44 -17.37 -2.92
C ALA A 75 -4.87 -17.92 -2.73
N LYS A 76 -5.87 -17.07 -2.46
CA LYS A 76 -7.26 -17.50 -2.17
C LYS A 76 -8.29 -16.58 -2.84
N GLN A 77 -9.00 -17.10 -3.84
CA GLN A 77 -9.98 -16.36 -4.65
C GLN A 77 -11.18 -15.83 -3.85
N HIS A 78 -11.59 -16.50 -2.76
CA HIS A 78 -12.84 -16.19 -2.04
C HIS A 78 -12.72 -15.22 -0.85
N ALA A 79 -11.56 -14.60 -0.65
CA ALA A 79 -11.41 -13.58 0.40
C ALA A 79 -11.78 -12.20 -0.16
N LYS A 80 -12.48 -11.38 0.63
CA LYS A 80 -12.61 -9.95 0.33
C LYS A 80 -11.22 -9.30 0.40
N ILE A 81 -10.81 -8.66 -0.69
CA ILE A 81 -9.53 -7.97 -0.83
C ILE A 81 -9.79 -6.46 -0.70
N ILE A 82 -9.13 -5.85 0.28
CA ILE A 82 -9.21 -4.41 0.52
C ILE A 82 -7.94 -3.78 -0.01
N LEU A 83 -8.09 -2.91 -1.00
CA LEU A 83 -7.02 -2.04 -1.49
C LEU A 83 -6.96 -0.81 -0.60
N GLN A 84 -5.80 -0.59 0.00
CA GLN A 84 -5.52 0.57 0.81
C GLN A 84 -4.44 1.41 0.13
N HIS A 85 -4.64 2.71 0.10
CA HIS A 85 -3.69 3.70 -0.41
C HIS A 85 -3.91 5.01 0.35
N ASP A 86 -2.94 5.92 0.28
CA ASP A 86 -3.09 7.25 0.87
C ASP A 86 -4.21 8.05 0.16
N ASN A 87 -4.61 9.18 0.74
CA ASN A 87 -5.64 10.07 0.18
C ASN A 87 -5.04 11.32 -0.49
N VAL A 88 -4.00 11.15 -1.32
CA VAL A 88 -3.42 12.24 -2.12
C VAL A 88 -4.31 12.52 -3.34
N LYS A 89 -4.34 13.78 -3.84
CA LYS A 89 -5.28 14.24 -4.88
C LYS A 89 -5.45 13.34 -6.12
N PRO A 90 -4.41 12.72 -6.70
CA PRO A 90 -4.54 11.82 -7.86
C PRO A 90 -5.19 10.49 -7.51
N HIS A 91 -5.26 10.13 -6.23
CA HIS A 91 -5.80 8.87 -5.81
C HIS A 91 -7.32 8.81 -5.93
N MET A 92 -7.79 7.59 -6.10
CA MET A 92 -9.16 7.30 -6.49
C MET A 92 -10.07 7.30 -5.27
N ARG A 93 -11.28 7.82 -5.42
CA ARG A 93 -12.34 7.63 -4.45
C ARG A 93 -12.99 6.28 -4.70
N SER A 94 -13.51 5.65 -3.65
CA SER A 94 -14.30 4.42 -3.75
C SER A 94 -15.55 4.57 -4.64
N SER A 95 -16.01 5.81 -4.84
CA SER A 95 -17.15 6.14 -5.72
C SER A 95 -16.82 6.24 -7.22
N ASP A 96 -15.56 6.05 -7.62
CA ASP A 96 -15.17 6.18 -9.02
C ASP A 96 -15.90 5.16 -9.94
N PRO A 97 -16.60 5.61 -11.00
CA PRO A 97 -17.42 4.74 -11.83
C PRO A 97 -16.64 3.61 -12.52
N ALA A 98 -15.46 3.91 -13.06
CA ALA A 98 -14.66 2.93 -13.80
C ALA A 98 -14.11 1.86 -12.86
N LEU A 99 -13.67 2.27 -11.66
CA LEU A 99 -13.24 1.34 -10.63
C LEU A 99 -14.37 0.42 -10.16
N ARG A 100 -15.56 0.98 -9.89
CA ARG A 100 -16.73 0.21 -9.47
C ARG A 100 -17.17 -0.80 -10.53
N GLU A 101 -17.15 -0.41 -11.79
CA GLU A 101 -17.48 -1.31 -12.88
C GLU A 101 -16.46 -2.45 -13.01
N SER A 102 -15.16 -2.15 -12.89
CA SER A 102 -14.14 -3.19 -12.87
C SER A 102 -14.32 -4.16 -11.68
N PHE A 103 -14.60 -3.65 -10.47
CA PHE A 103 -14.88 -4.49 -9.31
C PHE A 103 -16.11 -5.37 -9.54
N ARG A 104 -17.15 -4.86 -10.19
CA ARG A 104 -18.35 -5.63 -10.55
C ARG A 104 -18.03 -6.76 -11.55
N GLN A 105 -17.17 -6.49 -12.53
CA GLN A 105 -16.72 -7.50 -13.50
C GLN A 105 -15.93 -8.61 -12.80
N TYR A 106 -14.99 -8.24 -11.93
CA TYR A 106 -14.23 -9.19 -11.13
C TYR A 106 -15.12 -9.98 -10.15
N LEU A 107 -16.19 -9.38 -9.63
CA LEU A 107 -17.15 -10.08 -8.77
C LEU A 107 -17.84 -11.24 -9.47
N VAL A 108 -18.20 -11.09 -10.75
CA VAL A 108 -18.75 -12.18 -11.57
C VAL A 108 -17.75 -13.33 -11.73
N LEU A 109 -16.45 -13.02 -11.73
CA LEU A 109 -15.34 -13.99 -11.75
C LEU A 109 -14.98 -14.53 -10.35
N GLY A 110 -15.78 -14.22 -9.32
CA GLY A 110 -15.58 -14.69 -7.96
C GLY A 110 -14.63 -13.87 -7.10
N TRP A 111 -14.18 -12.69 -7.56
CA TRP A 111 -13.26 -11.81 -6.84
C TRP A 111 -13.98 -10.62 -6.21
N CYS A 112 -13.84 -10.44 -4.89
CA CYS A 112 -14.45 -9.33 -4.18
C CYS A 112 -13.40 -8.27 -3.80
N PHE A 113 -13.44 -7.12 -4.49
CA PHE A 113 -12.56 -5.98 -4.22
C PHE A 113 -13.29 -4.83 -3.52
N ASP A 114 -12.57 -4.11 -2.67
CA ASP A 114 -12.99 -2.87 -2.03
C ASP A 114 -11.82 -1.88 -1.98
N LEU A 115 -12.09 -0.58 -2.03
CA LEU A 115 -11.07 0.47 -1.95
C LEU A 115 -11.31 1.30 -0.69
N ARG A 116 -10.30 1.36 0.18
CA ARG A 116 -10.31 2.12 1.43
C ARG A 116 -9.15 3.12 1.46
N PRO A 117 -9.39 4.36 1.00
CA PRO A 117 -8.43 5.44 1.18
C PRO A 117 -8.18 5.69 2.66
N GLN A 118 -6.95 6.03 3.01
CA GLN A 118 -6.61 6.38 4.39
C GLN A 118 -7.12 7.77 4.78
N PRO A 119 -7.35 8.01 6.08
CA PRO A 119 -7.54 9.36 6.58
C PRO A 119 -6.32 10.25 6.23
N PRO A 120 -6.53 11.56 6.01
CA PRO A 120 -5.43 12.50 5.77
C PRO A 120 -4.38 12.48 6.90
N ASN A 121 -3.12 12.77 6.57
CA ASN A 121 -2.00 12.87 7.52
C ASN A 121 -1.72 11.60 8.35
N SER A 122 -2.06 10.42 7.84
CA SER A 122 -1.87 9.14 8.54
C SER A 122 -0.85 8.23 7.85
N THR A 123 0.33 8.76 7.54
CA THR A 123 1.40 8.02 6.84
C THR A 123 1.83 6.74 7.56
N ASP A 124 1.75 6.73 8.90
CA ASP A 124 2.08 5.57 9.72
C ASP A 124 1.11 4.39 9.53
N PHE A 125 -0.04 4.64 8.89
CA PHE A 125 -1.02 3.61 8.55
C PHE A 125 -0.86 3.06 7.14
N ASN A 126 0.15 3.51 6.39
CA ASN A 126 0.54 2.95 5.11
C ASN A 126 1.83 2.13 5.25
N VAL A 127 1.75 0.81 5.04
CA VAL A 127 2.93 -0.07 5.09
C VAL A 127 4.02 0.35 4.11
N LEU A 128 3.63 0.98 2.99
CA LEU A 128 4.57 1.44 1.97
C LEU A 128 5.43 2.58 2.51
N ASP A 129 4.79 3.59 3.11
CA ASP A 129 5.46 4.78 3.66
C ASP A 129 6.17 4.49 4.98
N LEU A 130 5.55 3.67 5.85
CA LEU A 130 6.06 3.33 7.19
C LEU A 130 7.45 2.69 7.18
N GLY A 131 7.84 2.03 6.09
CA GLY A 131 9.20 1.53 5.98
C GLY A 131 9.57 0.80 4.70
N PHE A 132 8.61 0.38 3.88
CA PHE A 132 8.94 -0.35 2.66
C PHE A 132 9.69 0.53 1.65
N PHE A 133 9.20 1.73 1.35
CA PHE A 133 9.87 2.62 0.39
C PHE A 133 11.24 3.09 0.88
N ALA A 134 11.38 3.38 2.17
CA ALA A 134 12.68 3.69 2.75
C ALA A 134 13.68 2.54 2.58
N ALA A 135 13.22 1.30 2.74
CA ALA A 135 14.06 0.11 2.55
C ALA A 135 14.43 -0.11 1.08
N ILE A 136 13.49 0.02 0.15
CA ILE A 136 13.74 -0.09 -1.29
C ILE A 136 14.69 1.00 -1.77
N GLN A 137 14.49 2.25 -1.31
CA GLN A 137 15.37 3.36 -1.62
C GLN A 137 16.80 3.11 -1.10
N SER A 138 16.94 2.59 0.13
CA SER A 138 18.24 2.22 0.68
C SER A 138 18.95 1.14 -0.16
N LEU A 139 18.21 0.14 -0.67
CA LEU A 139 18.76 -0.90 -1.55
C LEU A 139 19.15 -0.33 -2.92
N GLN A 140 18.30 0.50 -3.50
CA GLN A 140 18.56 1.17 -4.77
C GLN A 140 19.82 2.04 -4.70
N HIS A 141 20.05 2.77 -3.60
CA HIS A 141 21.26 3.59 -3.42
C HIS A 141 22.58 2.78 -3.36
N ARG A 142 22.52 1.46 -3.13
CA ARG A 142 23.71 0.59 -3.18
C ARG A 142 24.13 0.27 -4.61
N GLN A 143 23.27 0.56 -5.59
CA GLN A 143 23.52 0.34 -7.00
C GLN A 143 23.64 1.69 -7.71
N SER A 144 24.67 1.84 -8.56
CA SER A 144 24.78 3.02 -9.41
C SER A 144 23.79 2.89 -10.57
N ALA A 145 23.06 3.96 -10.86
CA ALA A 145 22.26 4.09 -12.06
C ALA A 145 22.70 5.35 -12.81
N ARG A 146 22.99 5.20 -14.09
CA ARG A 146 23.36 6.29 -15.01
C ARG A 146 22.24 6.65 -15.98
N SER A 147 21.15 5.90 -15.96
CA SER A 147 19.94 6.13 -16.76
C SER A 147 18.68 5.84 -15.96
N ILE A 148 17.54 6.31 -16.45
CA ILE A 148 16.22 5.99 -15.89
C ILE A 148 15.94 4.49 -16.01
N ASP A 149 16.36 3.86 -17.11
CA ASP A 149 16.19 2.42 -17.33
C ASP A 149 16.96 1.59 -16.30
N GLU A 150 18.22 1.95 -16.05
CA GLU A 150 19.02 1.32 -14.98
C GLU A 150 18.39 1.54 -13.61
N LEU A 151 17.87 2.75 -13.33
CA LEU A 151 17.17 3.02 -12.08
C LEU A 151 15.92 2.14 -11.93
N VAL A 152 15.13 1.98 -12.99
CA VAL A 152 13.95 1.12 -13.01
C VAL A 152 14.31 -0.33 -12.74
N VAL A 153 15.34 -0.85 -13.41
CA VAL A 153 15.85 -2.20 -13.19
C VAL A 153 16.32 -2.38 -11.75
N ASN A 154 17.07 -1.42 -11.20
CA ASN A 154 17.55 -1.49 -9.82
C ASN A 154 16.40 -1.51 -8.80
N VAL A 155 15.35 -0.72 -9.01
CA VAL A 155 14.17 -0.71 -8.13
C VAL A 155 13.37 -2.01 -8.24
N ILE A 156 13.17 -2.54 -9.46
CA ILE A 156 12.49 -3.83 -9.66
C ILE A 156 13.28 -4.96 -8.98
N ASN A 157 14.59 -5.01 -9.18
CA ASN A 157 15.46 -5.99 -8.52
C ASN A 157 15.42 -5.85 -7.00
N ALA A 158 15.45 -4.62 -6.47
CA ALA A 158 15.33 -4.37 -5.04
C ALA A 158 13.98 -4.86 -4.49
N PHE A 159 12.90 -4.65 -5.24
CA PHE A 159 11.55 -5.13 -4.88
C PHE A 159 11.51 -6.66 -4.85
N GLU A 160 11.95 -7.33 -5.91
CA GLU A 160 11.93 -8.79 -6.04
C GLU A 160 12.81 -9.49 -5.01
N THR A 161 14.00 -8.95 -4.75
CA THR A 161 14.95 -9.53 -3.79
C THR A 161 14.66 -9.14 -2.34
N TYR A 162 13.71 -8.22 -2.09
CA TYR A 162 13.40 -7.80 -0.73
C TYR A 162 12.88 -8.98 0.11
N PRO A 163 13.49 -9.27 1.27
CA PRO A 163 13.08 -10.41 2.10
C PRO A 163 11.66 -10.23 2.65
N PHE A 164 10.82 -11.24 2.49
CA PHE A 164 9.43 -11.18 2.96
C PHE A 164 9.35 -11.07 4.49
N GLU A 165 10.35 -11.53 5.24
CA GLU A 165 10.43 -11.39 6.69
C GLU A 165 10.57 -9.92 7.10
N LYS A 166 11.36 -9.15 6.35
CA LYS A 166 11.50 -7.70 6.58
C LYS A 166 10.22 -6.96 6.20
N LEU A 167 9.54 -7.39 5.14
CA LEU A 167 8.22 -6.86 4.79
C LEU A 167 7.18 -7.20 5.88
N ASN A 168 7.19 -8.41 6.43
CA ASN A 168 6.33 -8.78 7.55
C ASN A 168 6.59 -7.88 8.78
N ASN A 169 7.85 -7.54 9.05
CA ASN A 169 8.19 -6.63 10.14
C ASN A 169 7.55 -5.23 9.97
N ALA A 170 7.43 -4.73 8.74
CA ALA A 170 6.71 -3.49 8.45
C ALA A 170 5.21 -3.63 8.77
N PHE A 171 4.58 -4.74 8.37
CA PHE A 171 3.18 -5.04 8.72
C PHE A 171 2.95 -5.19 10.23
N ILE A 172 3.87 -5.82 10.96
CA ILE A 172 3.77 -5.89 12.42
C ILE A 172 3.87 -4.49 13.03
N THR A 173 4.76 -3.66 12.51
CA THR A 173 4.89 -2.26 12.96
C THR A 173 3.59 -1.49 12.72
N LEU A 174 2.98 -1.65 11.54
CA LEU A 174 1.69 -1.04 11.20
C LEU A 174 0.60 -1.41 12.22
N LEU A 175 0.48 -2.70 12.57
CA LEU A 175 -0.51 -3.16 13.56
C LEU A 175 -0.26 -2.54 14.94
N TRP A 176 1.00 -2.37 15.33
CA TRP A 176 1.34 -1.69 16.58
C TRP A 176 1.07 -0.19 16.53
N CYS A 177 1.36 0.50 15.42
CA CYS A 177 1.01 1.91 15.23
C CYS A 177 -0.51 2.11 15.36
N MET A 178 -1.34 1.22 14.81
CA MET A 178 -2.79 1.26 15.00
C MET A 178 -3.19 1.16 16.48
N ILE A 179 -2.55 0.28 17.25
CA ILE A 179 -2.83 0.16 18.69
C ILE A 179 -2.40 1.41 19.46
N GLU A 180 -1.23 1.96 19.16
CA GLU A 180 -0.78 3.19 19.81
C GLU A 180 -1.66 4.39 19.46
N ALA A 181 -2.11 4.50 18.21
CA ALA A 181 -3.07 5.52 17.80
C ALA A 181 -4.41 5.38 18.53
N ILE A 182 -4.89 4.15 18.72
CA ILE A 182 -6.10 3.88 19.52
C ILE A 182 -5.91 4.36 20.96
N LYS A 183 -4.72 4.15 21.56
CA LYS A 183 -4.41 4.61 22.93
C LYS A 183 -4.38 6.14 23.07
N CYS A 184 -4.10 6.87 21.99
CA CYS A 184 -4.13 8.33 21.98
C CYS A 184 -5.34 8.89 21.20
N ASN A 185 -6.44 8.15 21.13
CA ASN A 185 -7.71 8.59 20.53
C ASN A 185 -7.57 9.13 19.09
N GLY A 186 -6.71 8.49 18.28
CA GLY A 186 -6.49 8.85 16.88
C GLY A 186 -5.47 9.96 16.63
N ASP A 187 -4.83 10.49 17.67
CA ASP A 187 -3.71 11.43 17.53
C ASP A 187 -2.46 10.75 16.92
N ASN A 188 -1.52 11.55 16.41
CA ASN A 188 -0.25 11.10 15.83
C ASN A 188 0.96 11.36 16.74
N THR A 189 0.72 11.68 18.01
CA THR A 189 1.76 11.99 19.01
C THR A 189 2.44 10.75 19.59
N TYR A 190 2.00 9.55 19.22
CA TYR A 190 2.58 8.30 19.68
C TYR A 190 3.97 8.04 19.08
N LYS A 191 4.75 7.20 19.77
CA LYS A 191 6.05 6.73 19.27
C LYS A 191 5.87 5.37 18.61
N ILE A 192 6.50 5.18 17.45
CA ILE A 192 6.51 3.88 16.77
C ILE A 192 7.17 2.81 17.69
N PRO A 193 6.45 1.73 18.04
CA PRO A 193 6.99 0.74 18.99
C PRO A 193 8.16 -0.09 18.44
N HIS A 194 9.26 -0.15 19.21
CA HIS A 194 10.43 -0.96 18.88
C HIS A 194 10.34 -2.38 19.48
N MET A 195 9.62 -3.26 18.80
CA MET A 195 9.24 -4.60 19.30
C MET A 195 10.28 -5.71 19.14
N SER A 196 11.57 -5.39 19.01
CA SER A 196 12.67 -6.37 18.82
C SER A 196 12.31 -7.49 17.82
N LYS A 197 11.66 -7.12 16.71
CA LYS A 197 10.98 -8.04 15.78
C LYS A 197 11.90 -9.14 15.24
N GLU A 198 13.17 -8.81 15.00
CA GLU A 198 14.17 -9.79 14.57
C GLU A 198 14.45 -10.86 15.64
N LYS A 199 14.57 -10.46 16.91
CA LYS A 199 14.76 -11.39 18.02
C LYS A 199 13.56 -12.32 18.16
N LEU A 200 12.34 -11.77 18.12
CA LEU A 200 11.11 -12.56 18.20
C LEU A 200 10.97 -13.53 17.03
N SER A 201 11.34 -13.10 15.82
CA SER A 201 11.34 -13.97 14.63
C SER A 201 12.30 -15.15 14.78
N ARG A 202 13.54 -14.90 15.23
CA ARG A 202 14.55 -15.97 15.46
C ARG A 202 14.11 -17.00 16.50
N LEU A 203 13.31 -16.58 17.49
CA LEU A 203 12.76 -17.47 18.51
C LEU A 203 11.45 -18.15 18.08
N GLY A 204 10.93 -17.87 16.87
CA GLY A 204 9.63 -18.37 16.42
C GLY A 204 8.44 -17.76 17.17
N MET A 205 8.65 -16.66 17.90
CA MET A 205 7.66 -16.01 18.77
C MET A 205 7.10 -14.71 18.17
N LEU A 206 7.40 -14.40 16.90
CA LEU A 206 6.88 -13.19 16.26
C LEU A 206 5.34 -13.31 16.13
N PRO A 207 4.56 -12.38 16.72
CA PRO A 207 3.12 -12.51 16.76
C PRO A 207 2.49 -12.42 15.37
N LYS A 208 1.55 -13.32 15.05
CA LYS A 208 0.72 -13.21 13.84
C LYS A 208 -0.38 -12.15 13.98
N LYS A 209 -0.82 -11.86 15.19
CA LYS A 209 -1.78 -10.81 15.52
C LYS A 209 -1.26 -10.07 16.74
N VAL A 210 -1.43 -8.76 16.77
CA VAL A 210 -1.05 -7.97 17.92
C VAL A 210 -2.25 -7.91 18.87
N PRO A 211 -2.09 -8.20 20.17
CA PRO A 211 -3.19 -8.10 21.13
C PRO A 211 -3.62 -6.64 21.26
N CYS A 212 -4.93 -6.42 21.18
CA CYS A 212 -5.56 -5.16 21.60
C CYS A 212 -6.21 -5.43 22.94
N ASP A 213 -5.99 -4.53 23.90
CA ASP A 213 -6.60 -4.62 25.22
C ASP A 213 -8.12 -4.46 25.11
N GLU A 214 -8.88 -5.33 25.78
CA GLU A 214 -10.34 -5.36 25.65
C GLU A 214 -11.00 -4.13 26.26
N GLU A 215 -10.46 -3.62 27.38
CA GLU A 215 -10.93 -2.40 28.00
C GLU A 215 -10.69 -1.20 27.08
N LEU A 216 -9.48 -1.09 26.52
CA LEU A 216 -9.16 -0.08 25.52
C LEU A 216 -10.12 -0.13 24.32
N PHE A 217 -10.38 -1.33 23.79
CA PHE A 217 -11.29 -1.52 22.67
C PHE A 217 -12.72 -1.04 23.01
N ARG A 218 -13.23 -1.38 24.20
CA ARG A 218 -14.56 -0.93 24.66
C ARG A 218 -14.65 0.57 24.89
N VAL A 219 -13.62 1.17 25.49
CA VAL A 219 -13.55 2.62 25.70
C VAL A 219 -13.61 3.34 24.36
N VAL A 220 -12.80 2.91 23.39
CA VAL A 220 -12.75 3.54 22.07
C VAL A 220 -14.07 3.39 21.32
N LEU A 221 -14.72 2.22 21.37
CA LEU A 221 -16.06 2.05 20.80
C LEU A 221 -17.06 3.06 21.38
N THR A 222 -17.05 3.24 22.70
CA THR A 222 -17.94 4.20 23.37
C THR A 222 -17.66 5.64 22.93
N CYS A 223 -16.38 6.00 22.76
CA CYS A 223 -15.99 7.33 22.27
C CYS A 223 -16.41 7.55 20.81
N LEU A 224 -16.32 6.53 19.95
CA LEU A 224 -16.76 6.59 18.57
C LEU A 224 -18.27 6.74 18.47
N ASP A 225 -19.03 5.95 19.24
CA ASP A 225 -20.50 6.05 19.28
C ASP A 225 -20.96 7.46 19.70
N ALA A 226 -20.28 8.06 20.68
CA ALA A 226 -20.57 9.42 21.12
C ALA A 226 -20.23 10.47 20.04
N HIS A 227 -19.11 10.29 19.32
CA HIS A 227 -18.72 11.19 18.24
C HIS A 227 -19.70 11.14 17.06
N ASP A 228 -20.09 9.93 16.64
CA ASP A 228 -21.04 9.72 15.56
C ASP A 228 -22.40 10.34 15.90
N GLN A 229 -22.84 10.23 17.16
CA GLN A 229 -24.06 10.88 17.65
C GLN A 229 -23.95 12.41 17.61
N GLU A 230 -22.80 12.98 17.99
CA GLU A 230 -22.58 14.42 17.95
C GLU A 230 -22.55 14.94 16.50
N GLU A 231 -21.86 14.24 15.59
CA GLU A 231 -21.79 14.58 14.17
C GLU A 231 -23.17 14.51 13.51
N MET A 232 -23.95 13.47 13.81
CA MET A 232 -25.32 13.35 13.33
C MET A 232 -26.23 14.45 13.91
N THR A 233 -26.04 14.83 15.17
CA THR A 233 -26.79 15.96 15.75
C THR A 233 -26.48 17.27 15.03
N LYS A 234 -25.21 17.52 14.69
CA LYS A 234 -24.79 18.72 13.93
C LYS A 234 -25.38 18.75 12.52
N ILE A 235 -25.40 17.63 11.82
CA ILE A 235 -26.01 17.52 10.49
C ILE A 235 -27.52 17.81 10.57
N LEU A 236 -28.24 17.20 11.53
CA LEU A 236 -29.67 17.46 11.73
C LEU A 236 -29.96 18.91 12.08
N GLN A 237 -29.13 19.54 12.91
CA GLN A 237 -29.30 20.95 13.27
C GLN A 237 -29.11 21.88 12.07
N ALA A 238 -28.14 21.59 11.20
CA ALA A 238 -27.91 22.34 9.96
C ALA A 238 -29.01 22.14 8.89
N GLU A 239 -29.81 21.07 8.98
CA GLU A 239 -30.96 20.84 8.09
C GLU A 239 -32.26 21.53 8.59
N VAL A 240 -32.29 21.94 9.86
CA VAL A 240 -33.44 22.61 10.50
C VAL A 240 -33.30 24.14 10.47
N GLU A 241 -32.11 24.67 10.22
CA GLU A 241 -31.79 26.09 9.98
C GLU A 241 -31.92 26.49 8.50
#